data_AF-A0AAU6Q620-F1
#
_entry.id   AF-A0AAU6Q620-F1
#
_cell.length_a   1.000
_cell.length_b   1.000
_cell.length_c   1.000
_cell.angle_alpha   90.00
_cell.angle_beta   90.00
_cell.angle_gamma   90.00
#
_symmetry.space_group_name_H-M   'P 1'
#
loop_
_entity.id
_entity.type
_entity.pdbx_description
1 polymer ?
#
loop_
_entity_poly.entity_id
_entity_poly.type
_entity_poly.pdbx_seq_one_letter_code
_entity_poly.pdbx_strand_id
1 'polypeptide(L)'
;MDKTSQQLEVVSTGVTDTASRTLIVLGHGSHLNADSAQAVRRHAQAVRERGLFGEVLEAYWKEEPSLRQVLRLARFRDVTVVPLFVSEGYFTNQVLPRELGLSWRGPLPPQGVREMVDGRQLHYTRPYGIHPAMSDVILARAAEVCPDWTPQDTALVVLGHGTGRDPHSREAIEQAADRLRQGGHFAEVQALYLDQEPNVADWPSLTCAPTVVIVPFFASEGWHTLETIPADLGLSGPVTRLGGRTVCYSRPVGTHPAVTEVVLRLVEDSAETEDAAARTDPAPIHPDWQAAGETLAQALTSGSGLRVGELHITPLPEGGFHLCHQDDAGRAGLRAVPLQDLSAWTGRSDEGHHRPIRTGRTLPRGWFAAVSAAEVRAALHAVYPAVLEQAHLWQQGRLPVTPWPETATRQSGRYARVRRAPPEQVAQARHDLCSGCLRTPLWAGEPPAADAFPLPCPEACTLLVSHVRQLFSGEIAHA
;
A
#
# COMPACT_ATOMS: atom_id res chain seq x y z
N MET A 1 3.09 -6.68 52.19
CA MET A 1 2.57 -7.96 51.69
C MET A 1 1.08 -7.71 51.51
N ASP A 2 0.54 -7.48 50.32
CA ASP A 2 0.79 -8.17 49.06
C ASP A 2 0.59 -7.22 47.87
N LYS A 3 1.42 -7.35 46.84
CA LYS A 3 1.38 -6.56 45.60
C LYS A 3 0.65 -7.39 44.55
N THR A 4 -0.59 -7.07 44.26
CA THR A 4 -1.29 -7.68 43.12
C THR A 4 -0.96 -6.89 41.86
N SER A 5 0.16 -7.25 41.22
CA SER A 5 0.44 -6.89 39.84
C SER A 5 -0.56 -7.64 38.94
N GLN A 6 -1.64 -6.97 38.52
CA GLN A 6 -2.42 -7.43 37.38
C GLN A 6 -1.60 -7.13 36.12
N GLN A 7 -0.90 -8.16 35.62
CA GLN A 7 -0.38 -8.16 34.26
C GLN A 7 -1.57 -7.98 33.30
N LEU A 8 -1.53 -6.90 32.52
CA LEU A 8 -2.40 -6.74 31.36
C LEU A 8 -2.06 -7.86 30.38
N GLU A 9 -2.95 -8.84 30.26
CA GLU A 9 -2.88 -9.87 29.20
C GLU A 9 -2.93 -9.19 27.83
N VAL A 10 -1.80 -9.20 27.13
CA VAL A 10 -1.76 -8.97 25.68
C VAL A 10 -2.27 -10.24 25.02
N VAL A 11 -3.59 -10.42 24.87
CA VAL A 11 -4.13 -11.64 24.24
C VAL A 11 -5.27 -11.35 23.27
N SER A 12 -5.01 -11.84 22.05
CA SER A 12 -5.90 -12.30 20.98
C SER A 12 -7.02 -11.39 20.48
N THR A 13 -6.73 -10.70 19.37
CA THR A 13 -7.71 -10.15 18.44
C THR A 13 -8.34 -11.28 17.60
N GLY A 14 -9.12 -12.19 18.18
CA GLY A 14 -10.07 -13.06 17.45
C GLY A 14 -9.59 -13.85 16.21
N VAL A 15 -8.28 -13.95 15.97
CA VAL A 15 -7.66 -14.79 14.93
C VAL A 15 -7.33 -16.11 15.61
N THR A 16 -7.52 -17.23 14.91
CA THR A 16 -7.03 -18.52 15.39
C THR A 16 -5.57 -18.38 15.80
N ASP A 17 -5.30 -18.62 17.08
CA ASP A 17 -4.01 -18.41 17.81
C ASP A 17 -2.83 -19.22 17.23
N THR A 18 -3.04 -19.89 16.09
CA THR A 18 -2.10 -20.73 15.37
C THR A 18 -1.38 -19.99 14.23
N ALA A 19 -1.93 -18.90 13.69
CA ALA A 19 -1.35 -18.17 12.55
C ALA A 19 -0.38 -17.05 12.98
N SER A 20 0.78 -17.39 13.54
CA SER A 20 1.75 -16.39 14.02
C SER A 20 2.62 -15.79 12.91
N ARG A 21 2.01 -15.15 11.92
CA ARG A 21 2.71 -14.49 10.80
C ARG A 21 1.98 -13.25 10.32
N THR A 22 2.74 -12.28 9.82
CA THR A 22 2.22 -11.04 9.21
C THR A 22 2.22 -11.18 7.69
N LEU A 23 1.09 -10.87 7.04
CA LEU A 23 1.05 -10.59 5.60
C LEU A 23 1.09 -9.08 5.36
N ILE A 24 1.98 -8.60 4.50
CA ILE A 24 2.00 -7.23 4.01
C ILE A 24 1.52 -7.22 2.57
N VAL A 25 0.39 -6.55 2.32
CA VAL A 25 -0.10 -6.27 0.97
C VAL A 25 0.44 -4.92 0.53
N LEU A 26 1.32 -4.92 -0.46
CA LEU A 26 2.12 -3.76 -0.85
C LEU A 26 1.62 -3.15 -2.15
N GLY A 27 1.11 -1.92 -2.07
CA GLY A 27 0.68 -1.12 -3.23
C GLY A 27 1.67 -0.04 -3.67
N HIS A 28 1.39 0.57 -4.81
CA HIS A 28 2.15 1.71 -5.28
C HIS A 28 1.82 2.99 -4.48
N GLY A 29 0.53 3.25 -4.25
CA GLY A 29 0.02 4.47 -3.62
C GLY A 29 0.24 5.74 -4.43
N SER A 30 -0.15 6.89 -3.88
CA SER A 30 -0.08 8.20 -4.55
C SER A 30 0.27 9.35 -3.61
N HIS A 31 0.75 10.46 -4.18
CA HIS A 31 0.84 11.74 -3.46
C HIS A 31 -0.44 12.57 -3.60
N LEU A 32 -1.28 12.27 -4.59
CA LEU A 32 -2.38 13.15 -5.00
C LEU A 32 -3.75 12.48 -4.86
N ASN A 33 -3.81 11.14 -5.00
CA ASN A 33 -5.08 10.42 -5.11
C ASN A 33 -5.18 9.29 -4.08
N ALA A 34 -6.01 9.50 -3.07
CA ALA A 34 -6.32 8.54 -2.01
C ALA A 34 -6.95 7.23 -2.52
N ASP A 35 -7.55 7.25 -3.71
CA ASP A 35 -8.23 6.09 -4.28
C ASP A 35 -7.23 5.08 -4.87
N SER A 36 -5.98 5.49 -5.12
CA SER A 36 -4.93 4.57 -5.58
C SER A 36 -4.61 3.45 -4.57
N ALA A 37 -4.89 3.69 -3.28
CA ALA A 37 -4.75 2.71 -2.21
C ALA A 37 -6.00 1.82 -2.04
N GLN A 38 -7.11 2.11 -2.71
CA GLN A 38 -8.39 1.43 -2.46
C GLN A 38 -8.36 -0.06 -2.79
N ALA A 39 -7.72 -0.45 -3.90
CA ALA A 39 -7.58 -1.85 -4.27
C ALA A 39 -6.81 -2.64 -3.20
N VAL A 40 -5.70 -2.10 -2.74
CA VAL A 40 -4.87 -2.68 -1.67
C VAL A 40 -5.66 -2.82 -0.38
N ARG A 41 -6.37 -1.77 0.05
CA ARG A 41 -7.26 -1.80 1.22
C ARG A 41 -8.29 -2.92 1.14
N ARG A 42 -9.00 -3.03 0.00
CA ARG A 42 -10.03 -4.05 -0.21
C ARG A 42 -9.45 -5.46 -0.15
N HIS A 43 -8.33 -5.72 -0.81
CA HIS A 43 -7.69 -7.03 -0.78
C HIS A 43 -7.14 -7.36 0.62
N ALA A 44 -6.50 -6.41 1.30
CA ALA A 44 -6.04 -6.60 2.66
C ALA A 44 -7.21 -6.93 3.61
N GLN A 45 -8.32 -6.21 3.51
CA GLN A 45 -9.53 -6.50 4.29
C GLN A 45 -10.08 -7.90 3.97
N ALA A 46 -10.24 -8.25 2.70
CA ALA A 46 -10.72 -9.57 2.30
C ALA A 46 -9.81 -10.69 2.83
N VAL A 47 -8.48 -10.50 2.85
CA VAL A 47 -7.57 -11.47 3.47
C VAL A 47 -7.72 -11.53 4.99
N ARG A 48 -7.95 -10.40 5.68
CA ARG A 48 -8.23 -10.39 7.14
C ARG A 48 -9.47 -11.23 7.46
N GLU A 49 -10.52 -11.09 6.65
CA GLU A 49 -11.78 -11.85 6.81
C GLU A 49 -11.60 -13.37 6.62
N ARG A 50 -10.53 -13.81 5.95
CA ARG A 50 -10.19 -15.25 5.83
C ARG A 50 -9.54 -15.83 7.09
N GLY A 51 -8.95 -15.01 7.96
CA GLY A 51 -8.31 -15.48 9.20
C GLY A 51 -7.04 -16.33 9.02
N LEU A 52 -6.40 -16.30 7.84
CA LEU A 52 -5.24 -17.14 7.49
C LEU A 52 -3.88 -16.61 8.00
N PHE A 53 -3.88 -15.40 8.55
CA PHE A 53 -2.70 -14.70 9.06
C PHE A 53 -3.06 -14.02 10.38
N GLY A 54 -2.13 -14.02 11.33
CA GLY A 54 -2.27 -13.34 12.62
C GLY A 54 -2.33 -11.83 12.49
N GLU A 55 -1.80 -11.30 11.39
CA GLU A 55 -1.83 -9.88 11.08
C GLU A 55 -1.79 -9.67 9.55
N VAL A 56 -2.58 -8.71 9.06
CA VAL A 56 -2.51 -8.26 7.66
C VAL A 56 -2.33 -6.75 7.65
N LEU A 57 -1.20 -6.29 7.13
CA LEU A 57 -0.83 -4.89 7.00
C LEU A 57 -0.86 -4.44 5.56
N GLU A 58 -0.99 -3.12 5.40
CA GLU A 58 -0.88 -2.44 4.12
C GLU A 58 0.42 -1.65 4.09
N ALA A 59 1.04 -1.57 2.91
CA ALA A 59 2.20 -0.72 2.68
C ALA A 59 2.15 -0.08 1.32
N TYR A 60 2.74 1.10 1.19
CA TYR A 60 2.73 1.85 -0.06
C TYR A 60 4.11 2.42 -0.37
N TRP A 61 4.42 2.55 -1.67
CA TRP A 61 5.64 3.24 -2.10
C TRP A 61 5.53 4.76 -1.94
N LYS A 62 4.40 5.36 -2.28
CA LYS A 62 4.23 6.83 -2.30
C LYS A 62 3.45 7.43 -1.14
N GLU A 63 2.85 6.64 -0.26
CA GLU A 63 2.10 7.13 0.89
C GLU A 63 2.41 6.31 2.14
N GLU A 64 1.90 6.73 3.29
CA GLU A 64 2.04 6.02 4.56
C GLU A 64 0.84 5.09 4.83
N PRO A 65 1.03 3.85 5.35
CA PRO A 65 2.30 3.28 5.81
C PRO A 65 3.30 3.02 4.70
N SER A 66 4.50 3.60 4.82
CA SER A 66 5.50 3.52 3.76
C SER A 66 6.31 2.22 3.85
N LEU A 67 7.00 1.85 2.77
CA LEU A 67 7.93 0.72 2.75
C LEU A 67 8.98 0.75 3.87
N ARG A 68 9.38 1.97 4.27
CA ARG A 68 10.35 2.21 5.35
C ARG A 68 9.73 2.13 6.74
N GLN A 69 8.41 2.09 6.86
CA GLN A 69 7.68 2.04 8.12
C GLN A 69 7.08 0.67 8.38
N VAL A 70 6.60 -0.02 7.34
CA VAL A 70 5.73 -1.19 7.51
C VAL A 70 6.37 -2.31 8.33
N LEU A 71 7.67 -2.56 8.20
CA LEU A 71 8.30 -3.60 9.02
C LEU A 71 8.26 -3.27 10.50
N ARG A 72 8.31 -1.98 10.89
CA ARG A 72 8.16 -1.58 12.29
C ARG A 72 6.74 -1.85 12.81
N LEU A 73 5.74 -1.78 11.93
CA LEU A 73 4.34 -2.07 12.26
C LEU A 73 4.09 -3.58 12.44
N ALA A 74 4.86 -4.44 11.76
CA ALA A 74 4.68 -5.88 11.80
C ALA A 74 4.93 -6.44 13.22
N ARG A 75 3.88 -7.07 13.77
CA ARG A 75 3.86 -7.70 15.10
C ARG A 75 4.79 -8.90 15.18
N PHE A 76 4.75 -9.77 14.18
CA PHE A 76 5.48 -11.04 14.18
C PHE A 76 6.85 -10.92 13.51
N ARG A 77 7.74 -11.86 13.83
CA ARG A 77 9.05 -11.99 13.15
C ARG A 77 8.96 -12.68 11.80
N ASP A 78 7.92 -13.46 11.54
CA ASP A 78 7.64 -14.06 10.23
C ASP A 78 6.73 -13.13 9.42
N VAL A 79 7.24 -12.62 8.30
CA VAL A 79 6.58 -11.60 7.49
C VAL A 79 6.61 -11.98 6.02
N THR A 80 5.45 -12.22 5.42
CA THR A 80 5.29 -12.38 3.97
C THR A 80 4.90 -11.04 3.36
N VAL A 81 5.56 -10.62 2.28
CA VAL A 81 5.27 -9.38 1.56
C VAL A 81 4.83 -9.73 0.14
N VAL A 82 3.62 -9.31 -0.24
CA VAL A 82 3.05 -9.50 -1.58
C VAL A 82 2.92 -8.16 -2.30
N PRO A 83 3.69 -7.93 -3.39
CA PRO A 83 3.50 -6.77 -4.24
C PRO A 83 2.20 -6.86 -5.07
N LEU A 84 1.27 -5.93 -4.84
CA LEU A 84 0.11 -5.71 -5.70
C LEU A 84 0.46 -4.93 -6.96
N PHE A 85 1.33 -5.54 -7.79
CA PHE A 85 1.75 -5.03 -9.08
C PHE A 85 1.29 -6.01 -10.18
N VAL A 86 0.86 -5.46 -11.32
CA VAL A 86 0.39 -6.27 -12.46
C VAL A 86 1.55 -6.80 -13.32
N SER A 87 2.77 -6.31 -13.12
CA SER A 87 3.95 -6.73 -13.86
C SER A 87 5.16 -6.91 -12.96
N GLU A 88 6.07 -7.77 -13.38
CA GLU A 88 7.41 -7.91 -12.81
C GLU A 88 8.38 -7.04 -13.60
N GLY A 89 9.30 -6.37 -12.91
CA GLY A 89 10.30 -5.52 -13.55
C GLY A 89 11.05 -4.64 -12.56
N TYR A 90 11.57 -3.52 -13.04
CA TYR A 90 12.43 -2.61 -12.24
C TYR A 90 11.92 -2.32 -10.82
N PHE A 91 10.62 -2.04 -10.64
CA PHE A 91 10.05 -1.75 -9.33
C PHE A 91 10.11 -2.95 -8.38
N THR A 92 9.55 -4.09 -8.81
CA THR A 92 9.47 -5.30 -7.99
C THR A 92 10.84 -5.94 -7.75
N ASN A 93 11.78 -5.71 -8.67
CA ASN A 93 13.08 -6.38 -8.66
C ASN A 93 14.18 -5.53 -8.01
N GLN A 94 13.97 -4.22 -7.87
CA GLN A 94 15.01 -3.31 -7.36
C GLN A 94 14.49 -2.28 -6.35
N VAL A 95 13.41 -1.57 -6.67
CA VAL A 95 12.92 -0.46 -5.82
C VAL A 95 12.32 -1.02 -4.54
N LEU A 96 11.31 -1.89 -4.63
CA LEU A 96 10.62 -2.40 -3.46
C LEU A 96 11.56 -3.20 -2.54
N PRO A 97 12.40 -4.13 -3.04
CA PRO A 97 13.33 -4.86 -2.17
C PRO A 97 14.29 -3.91 -1.44
N ARG A 98 14.85 -2.91 -2.14
CA ARG A 98 15.76 -1.94 -1.53
C ARG A 98 15.08 -1.11 -0.44
N GLU A 99 13.88 -0.61 -0.68
CA GLU A 99 13.15 0.22 0.29
C GLU A 99 12.65 -0.60 1.49
N LEU A 100 12.49 -1.92 1.34
CA LEU A 100 12.21 -2.88 2.42
C LEU A 100 13.47 -3.34 3.16
N GLY A 101 14.68 -2.95 2.72
CA GLY A 101 15.94 -3.35 3.35
C GLY A 101 16.49 -4.71 2.90
N LEU A 102 15.90 -5.35 1.87
CA LEU A 102 16.43 -6.58 1.28
C LEU A 102 17.71 -6.28 0.50
N SER A 103 18.62 -7.26 0.49
CA SER A 103 19.84 -7.24 -0.32
C SER A 103 19.60 -7.70 -1.76
N TRP A 104 18.58 -8.53 -2.00
CA TRP A 104 18.23 -9.06 -3.32
C TRP A 104 17.97 -8.00 -4.38
N ARG A 105 18.55 -8.20 -5.57
CA ARG A 105 18.30 -7.41 -6.76
C ARG A 105 18.18 -8.32 -7.98
N GLY A 106 17.17 -8.08 -8.81
CA GLY A 106 16.95 -8.82 -10.05
C GLY A 106 15.64 -9.60 -10.09
N PRO A 107 15.40 -10.37 -11.17
CA PRO A 107 14.21 -11.18 -11.35
C PRO A 107 13.95 -12.09 -10.15
N LEU A 108 12.68 -12.23 -9.77
CA LEU A 108 12.28 -13.00 -8.60
C LEU A 108 12.06 -14.46 -8.99
N PRO A 109 12.67 -15.42 -8.27
CA PRO A 109 12.39 -16.83 -8.51
C PRO A 109 10.94 -17.16 -8.14
N PRO A 110 10.35 -18.27 -8.64
CA PRO A 110 8.96 -18.64 -8.37
C PRO A 110 8.56 -18.62 -6.89
N GLN A 111 9.44 -19.11 -6.02
CA GLN A 111 9.26 -19.15 -4.57
C GLN A 111 9.46 -17.79 -3.86
N GLY A 112 9.81 -16.73 -4.59
CA GLY A 112 10.21 -15.46 -4.01
C GLY A 112 11.56 -15.55 -3.27
N VAL A 113 11.84 -14.53 -2.46
CA VAL A 113 13.12 -14.39 -1.76
C VAL A 113 12.90 -14.35 -0.26
N ARG A 114 13.78 -15.00 0.50
CA ARG A 114 13.77 -15.00 1.96
C ARG A 114 15.06 -14.41 2.50
N GLU A 115 14.95 -13.38 3.34
CA GLU A 115 16.09 -12.73 4.00
C GLU A 115 15.73 -12.26 5.40
N MET A 116 16.73 -12.17 6.28
CA MET A 116 16.59 -11.57 7.60
C MET A 116 16.77 -10.05 7.50
N VAL A 117 15.77 -9.27 7.89
CA VAL A 117 15.81 -7.80 7.92
C VAL A 117 15.33 -7.31 9.28
N ASP A 118 16.16 -6.55 10.00
CA ASP A 118 15.85 -6.00 11.33
C ASP A 118 15.21 -7.03 12.27
N GLY A 119 15.81 -8.23 12.35
CA GLY A 119 15.32 -9.32 13.19
C GLY A 119 14.06 -10.02 12.68
N ARG A 120 13.54 -9.69 11.49
CA ARG A 120 12.39 -10.36 10.87
C ARG A 120 12.83 -11.25 9.72
N GLN A 121 12.28 -12.46 9.65
CA GLN A 121 12.38 -13.31 8.49
C GLN A 121 11.35 -12.82 7.47
N LEU A 122 11.83 -12.09 6.46
CA LEU A 122 10.98 -11.63 5.37
C LEU A 122 10.91 -12.70 4.30
N HIS A 123 9.72 -12.89 3.75
CA HIS A 123 9.47 -13.64 2.53
C HIS A 123 8.81 -12.70 1.51
N TYR A 124 9.59 -12.22 0.55
CA TYR A 124 9.16 -11.31 -0.50
C TYR A 124 8.77 -12.11 -1.74
N THR A 125 7.48 -12.12 -2.08
CA THR A 125 6.94 -12.93 -3.18
C THR A 125 7.14 -12.23 -4.53
N ARG A 126 6.87 -12.96 -5.62
CA ARG A 126 6.61 -12.35 -6.92
C ARG A 126 5.36 -11.45 -6.86
N PRO A 127 5.19 -10.48 -7.78
CA PRO A 127 3.94 -9.74 -7.90
C PRO A 127 2.78 -10.64 -8.38
N TYR A 128 1.55 -10.33 -8.01
CA TYR A 128 0.38 -11.16 -8.38
C TYR A 128 0.07 -11.17 -9.88
N GLY A 129 0.39 -10.09 -10.61
CA GLY A 129 -0.03 -9.94 -12.00
C GLY A 129 0.56 -10.94 -12.98
N ILE A 130 1.67 -11.58 -12.62
CA ILE A 130 2.31 -12.62 -13.43
C ILE A 130 1.85 -14.03 -13.06
N HIS A 131 1.00 -14.16 -12.04
CA HIS A 131 0.47 -15.44 -11.61
C HIS A 131 -0.51 -16.00 -12.66
N PRO A 132 -0.45 -17.29 -13.05
CA PRO A 132 -1.30 -17.86 -14.09
C PRO A 132 -2.81 -17.68 -13.86
N ALA A 133 -3.26 -17.72 -12.61
CA ALA A 133 -4.66 -17.50 -12.22
C ALA A 133 -5.21 -16.09 -12.57
N MET A 134 -4.37 -15.15 -13.02
CA MET A 134 -4.84 -13.88 -13.57
C MET A 134 -5.68 -14.05 -14.84
N SER A 135 -5.51 -15.16 -15.58
CA SER A 135 -6.40 -15.49 -16.71
C SER A 135 -7.85 -15.66 -16.25
N ASP A 136 -8.09 -16.26 -15.08
CA ASP A 136 -9.44 -16.41 -14.51
C ASP A 136 -10.04 -15.05 -14.12
N VAL A 137 -9.21 -14.13 -13.60
CA VAL A 137 -9.63 -12.77 -13.27
C VAL A 137 -10.02 -11.99 -14.52
N ILE A 138 -9.26 -12.14 -15.62
CA ILE A 138 -9.60 -11.51 -16.91
C ILE A 138 -10.92 -12.05 -17.45
N LEU A 139 -11.14 -13.37 -17.40
CA LEU A 139 -12.40 -13.99 -17.80
C LEU A 139 -13.57 -13.48 -16.94
N ALA A 140 -13.40 -13.41 -15.62
CA ALA A 140 -14.43 -12.87 -14.73
C ALA A 140 -14.75 -11.39 -15.06
N ARG A 141 -13.74 -10.56 -15.32
CA ARG A 141 -13.92 -9.15 -15.71
C ARG A 141 -14.62 -8.98 -17.05
N ALA A 142 -14.29 -9.82 -18.01
CA ALA A 142 -15.04 -9.85 -19.24
C ALA A 142 -16.53 -10.13 -18.92
N ALA A 143 -16.81 -11.12 -18.06
CA ALA A 143 -18.17 -11.67 -17.89
C ALA A 143 -19.12 -10.65 -17.23
N GLU A 144 -18.57 -9.80 -16.37
CA GLU A 144 -19.30 -8.70 -15.73
C GLU A 144 -19.86 -7.69 -16.75
N VAL A 145 -19.14 -7.43 -17.85
CA VAL A 145 -19.53 -6.41 -18.83
C VAL A 145 -20.18 -7.02 -20.09
N CYS A 146 -19.93 -8.30 -20.35
CA CYS A 146 -20.46 -9.00 -21.52
C CYS A 146 -20.89 -10.44 -21.14
N PRO A 147 -21.98 -10.61 -20.36
CA PRO A 147 -22.35 -11.93 -19.82
C PRO A 147 -22.76 -12.96 -20.88
N ASP A 148 -23.27 -12.49 -22.02
CA ASP A 148 -23.82 -13.34 -23.08
C ASP A 148 -22.85 -13.54 -24.27
N TRP A 149 -21.54 -13.42 -24.06
CA TRP A 149 -20.59 -13.61 -25.16
C TRP A 149 -20.58 -15.05 -25.66
N THR A 150 -20.31 -15.20 -26.96
CA THR A 150 -20.01 -16.50 -27.57
C THR A 150 -18.53 -16.53 -27.95
N PRO A 151 -17.83 -17.66 -27.75
CA PRO A 151 -16.44 -17.78 -28.17
C PRO A 151 -16.23 -17.49 -29.65
N GLN A 152 -17.19 -17.77 -30.53
CA GLN A 152 -17.03 -17.60 -31.98
C GLN A 152 -17.18 -16.15 -32.46
N ASP A 153 -17.90 -15.31 -31.72
CA ASP A 153 -18.26 -13.96 -32.15
C ASP A 153 -17.60 -12.85 -31.32
N THR A 154 -16.66 -13.21 -30.45
CA THR A 154 -16.09 -12.28 -29.46
C THR A 154 -14.57 -12.26 -29.50
N ALA A 155 -14.03 -11.06 -29.62
CA ALA A 155 -12.62 -10.73 -29.43
C ALA A 155 -12.38 -10.32 -27.98
N LEU A 156 -11.22 -10.70 -27.44
CA LEU A 156 -10.72 -10.15 -26.18
C LEU A 156 -9.49 -9.27 -26.44
N VAL A 157 -9.47 -8.08 -25.86
CA VAL A 157 -8.29 -7.22 -25.77
C VAL A 157 -7.85 -7.16 -24.31
N VAL A 158 -6.67 -7.70 -24.00
CA VAL A 158 -6.01 -7.47 -22.72
C VAL A 158 -5.19 -6.18 -22.84
N LEU A 159 -5.67 -5.12 -22.20
CA LEU A 159 -5.12 -3.77 -22.36
C LEU A 159 -4.07 -3.48 -21.28
N GLY A 160 -2.81 -3.41 -21.67
CA GLY A 160 -1.71 -2.95 -20.83
C GLY A 160 -1.43 -1.46 -20.95
N HIS A 161 -0.69 -0.90 -19.99
CA HIS A 161 -0.12 0.43 -20.16
C HIS A 161 0.93 0.44 -21.28
N GLY A 162 1.85 -0.52 -21.24
CA GLY A 162 3.04 -0.54 -22.09
C GLY A 162 4.08 0.49 -21.66
N THR A 163 5.36 0.16 -21.88
CA THR A 163 6.45 1.12 -21.81
C THR A 163 7.65 0.65 -22.64
N GLY A 164 8.21 1.55 -23.45
CA GLY A 164 9.47 1.29 -24.15
C GLY A 164 10.70 1.20 -23.23
N ARG A 165 10.54 1.35 -21.91
CA ARG A 165 11.66 1.42 -20.95
C ARG A 165 12.11 0.07 -20.39
N ASP A 166 11.20 -0.90 -20.29
CA ASP A 166 11.50 -2.23 -19.74
C ASP A 166 10.68 -3.29 -20.50
N PRO A 167 11.33 -4.13 -21.32
CA PRO A 167 10.64 -5.19 -22.07
C PRO A 167 9.82 -6.14 -21.18
N HIS A 168 10.24 -6.39 -19.94
CA HIS A 168 9.53 -7.28 -19.02
C HIS A 168 8.15 -6.77 -18.62
N SER A 169 7.90 -5.47 -18.76
CA SER A 169 6.61 -4.86 -18.43
C SER A 169 5.45 -5.39 -19.28
N ARG A 170 5.75 -5.93 -20.47
CA ARG A 170 4.76 -6.49 -21.40
C ARG A 170 4.54 -7.99 -21.20
N GLU A 171 5.52 -8.69 -20.62
CA GLU A 171 5.54 -10.16 -20.56
C GLU A 171 4.32 -10.73 -19.81
N ALA A 172 3.91 -10.08 -18.71
CA ALA A 172 2.74 -10.50 -17.94
C ALA A 172 1.46 -10.49 -18.80
N ILE A 173 1.31 -9.46 -19.62
CA ILE A 173 0.14 -9.24 -20.47
C ILE A 173 0.16 -10.22 -21.66
N GLU A 174 1.31 -10.36 -22.33
CA GLU A 174 1.47 -11.31 -23.44
C GLU A 174 1.23 -12.75 -22.97
N GLN A 175 1.81 -13.15 -21.83
CA GLN A 175 1.61 -14.49 -21.27
C GLN A 175 0.15 -14.73 -20.86
N ALA A 176 -0.53 -13.73 -20.32
CA ALA A 176 -1.95 -13.83 -20.01
C ALA A 176 -2.78 -13.98 -21.29
N ALA A 177 -2.50 -13.19 -22.31
CA ALA A 177 -3.13 -13.27 -23.62
C ALA A 177 -2.90 -14.64 -24.27
N ASP A 178 -1.67 -15.16 -24.26
CA ASP A 178 -1.33 -16.49 -24.79
C ASP A 178 -2.11 -17.61 -24.09
N ARG A 179 -2.19 -17.59 -22.76
CA ARG A 179 -3.01 -18.55 -22.00
C ARG A 179 -4.50 -18.46 -22.40
N LEU A 180 -5.01 -17.25 -22.58
CA LEU A 180 -6.41 -17.03 -22.98
C LEU A 180 -6.68 -17.47 -24.42
N ARG A 181 -5.72 -17.30 -25.35
CA ARG A 181 -5.79 -17.88 -26.71
C ARG A 181 -5.89 -19.39 -26.65
N GLN A 182 -5.04 -20.03 -25.84
CA GLN A 182 -5.03 -21.49 -25.68
C GLN A 182 -6.30 -22.03 -25.02
N GLY A 183 -6.97 -21.24 -24.17
CA GLY A 183 -8.21 -21.62 -23.52
C GLY A 183 -9.44 -21.68 -24.44
N GLY A 184 -9.39 -21.05 -25.63
CA GLY A 184 -10.46 -21.14 -26.62
C GLY A 184 -11.78 -20.45 -26.23
N HIS A 185 -11.75 -19.51 -25.27
CA HIS A 185 -12.94 -18.78 -24.81
C HIS A 185 -13.36 -17.62 -25.72
N PHE A 186 -12.51 -17.24 -26.68
CA PHE A 186 -12.69 -16.12 -27.60
C PHE A 186 -12.21 -16.50 -29.00
N ALA A 187 -12.74 -15.82 -30.02
CA ALA A 187 -12.39 -16.06 -31.42
C ALA A 187 -10.98 -15.55 -31.71
N GLU A 188 -10.62 -14.48 -31.02
CA GLU A 188 -9.32 -13.83 -31.09
C GLU A 188 -9.00 -13.18 -29.74
N VAL A 189 -7.72 -13.17 -29.38
CA VAL A 189 -7.24 -12.49 -28.18
C VAL A 189 -6.02 -11.64 -28.55
N GLN A 190 -6.09 -10.35 -28.26
CA GLN A 190 -5.03 -9.38 -28.52
C GLN A 190 -4.47 -8.82 -27.21
N ALA A 191 -3.15 -8.64 -27.17
CA ALA A 191 -2.48 -7.84 -26.15
C ALA A 191 -2.19 -6.48 -26.77
N LEU A 192 -2.86 -5.43 -26.29
CA LEU A 192 -2.71 -4.06 -26.81
C LEU A 192 -2.24 -3.11 -25.70
N TYR A 193 -1.66 -1.97 -26.09
CA TYR A 193 -1.01 -1.05 -25.16
C TYR A 193 -1.39 0.42 -25.39
N LEU A 194 -1.28 1.25 -24.34
CA LEU A 194 -1.52 2.69 -24.44
C LEU A 194 -0.34 3.43 -25.09
N ASP A 195 0.88 3.14 -24.61
CA ASP A 195 2.07 3.96 -24.90
C ASP A 195 3.10 3.27 -25.81
N GLN A 196 2.74 2.15 -26.43
CA GLN A 196 3.61 1.42 -27.35
C GLN A 196 2.80 0.61 -28.35
N GLU A 197 3.50 0.03 -29.35
CA GLU A 197 2.91 -0.92 -30.29
C GLU A 197 2.81 -2.35 -29.72
N PRO A 198 1.79 -3.13 -30.11
CA PRO A 198 0.59 -2.72 -30.87
C PRO A 198 -0.33 -1.80 -30.03
N ASN A 199 -0.70 -0.65 -30.58
CA ASN A 199 -1.48 0.35 -29.85
C ASN A 199 -2.96 -0.04 -29.72
N VAL A 200 -3.58 0.31 -28.59
CA VAL A 200 -5.02 0.06 -28.37
C VAL A 200 -5.91 0.84 -29.34
N ALA A 201 -5.47 2.00 -29.84
CA ALA A 201 -6.22 2.77 -30.83
C ALA A 201 -6.45 1.97 -32.13
N ASP A 202 -5.58 1.01 -32.42
CA ASP A 202 -5.66 0.14 -33.61
C ASP A 202 -6.53 -1.09 -33.40
N TRP A 203 -7.22 -1.23 -32.26
CA TRP A 203 -8.14 -2.35 -32.01
C TRP A 203 -9.13 -2.63 -33.16
N PRO A 204 -9.67 -1.65 -33.92
CA PRO A 204 -10.61 -1.94 -35.00
C PRO A 204 -9.96 -2.70 -36.17
N SER A 205 -8.66 -2.52 -36.39
CA SER A 205 -7.91 -3.20 -37.47
C SER A 205 -7.28 -4.52 -37.00
N LEU A 206 -7.04 -4.66 -35.69
CA LEU A 206 -6.43 -5.83 -35.06
C LEU A 206 -7.43 -6.90 -34.60
N THR A 207 -8.73 -6.66 -34.78
CA THR A 207 -9.81 -7.58 -34.40
C THR A 207 -10.90 -7.60 -35.48
N CYS A 208 -11.52 -8.76 -35.73
CA CYS A 208 -12.57 -8.97 -36.72
C CYS A 208 -13.94 -9.33 -36.12
N ALA A 209 -14.00 -9.80 -34.86
CA ALA A 209 -15.22 -10.34 -34.26
C ALA A 209 -16.31 -9.25 -34.04
N PRO A 210 -17.60 -9.54 -34.21
CA PRO A 210 -18.66 -8.52 -34.06
C PRO A 210 -18.76 -7.92 -32.64
N THR A 211 -18.28 -8.65 -31.62
CA THR A 211 -18.15 -8.15 -30.25
C THR A 211 -16.68 -8.07 -29.84
N VAL A 212 -16.27 -7.01 -29.16
CA VAL A 212 -14.92 -6.82 -28.60
C VAL A 212 -15.03 -6.52 -27.12
N VAL A 213 -14.40 -7.33 -26.28
CA VAL A 213 -14.28 -7.07 -24.86
C VAL A 213 -12.89 -6.54 -24.56
N ILE A 214 -12.79 -5.36 -23.98
CA ILE A 214 -11.53 -4.73 -23.57
C ILE A 214 -11.41 -4.83 -22.05
N VAL A 215 -10.36 -5.50 -21.58
CA VAL A 215 -10.06 -5.71 -20.16
C VAL A 215 -8.77 -4.99 -19.78
N PRO A 216 -8.85 -3.88 -19.02
CA PRO A 216 -7.67 -3.16 -18.55
C PRO A 216 -6.87 -3.97 -17.53
N PHE A 217 -5.62 -4.29 -17.85
CA PHE A 217 -4.68 -5.02 -17.00
C PHE A 217 -3.90 -4.07 -16.08
N PHE A 218 -4.61 -3.37 -15.18
CA PHE A 218 -4.06 -2.41 -14.22
C PHE A 218 -4.34 -2.82 -12.78
N ALA A 219 -3.42 -2.45 -11.87
CA ALA A 219 -3.48 -2.85 -10.47
C ALA A 219 -4.55 -2.12 -9.64
N SER A 220 -4.95 -0.93 -10.06
CA SER A 220 -5.94 -0.12 -9.36
C SER A 220 -6.79 0.66 -10.35
N GLU A 221 -7.93 1.14 -9.86
CA GLU A 221 -8.71 2.15 -10.56
C GLU A 221 -8.07 3.53 -10.43
N GLY A 222 -8.29 4.35 -11.44
CA GLY A 222 -7.92 5.75 -11.44
C GLY A 222 -8.69 6.49 -12.54
N TRP A 223 -8.64 7.82 -12.50
CA TRP A 223 -9.29 8.67 -13.51
C TRP A 223 -8.96 8.23 -14.95
N HIS A 224 -7.71 7.81 -15.20
CA HIS A 224 -7.30 7.30 -16.51
C HIS A 224 -8.08 6.06 -16.99
N THR A 225 -8.30 5.08 -16.12
CA THR A 225 -8.96 3.82 -16.50
C THR A 225 -10.49 3.93 -16.54
N LEU A 226 -11.07 5.01 -16.02
CA LEU A 226 -12.51 5.22 -16.01
C LEU A 226 -12.98 6.29 -16.99
N GLU A 227 -12.14 7.26 -17.32
CA GLU A 227 -12.52 8.43 -18.12
C GLU A 227 -11.67 8.56 -19.38
N THR A 228 -10.34 8.68 -19.26
CA THR A 228 -9.51 9.03 -20.43
C THR A 228 -9.41 7.90 -21.44
N ILE A 229 -9.13 6.67 -21.00
CA ILE A 229 -9.01 5.54 -21.93
C ILE A 229 -10.35 5.29 -22.66
N PRO A 230 -11.51 5.22 -21.97
CA PRO A 230 -12.79 5.12 -22.67
C PRO A 230 -13.04 6.28 -23.63
N ALA A 231 -12.76 7.53 -23.24
CA ALA A 231 -12.96 8.70 -24.09
C ALA A 231 -12.08 8.68 -25.35
N ASP A 232 -10.79 8.36 -25.20
CA ASP A 232 -9.83 8.25 -26.31
C ASP A 232 -10.22 7.13 -27.29
N LEU A 233 -10.86 6.08 -26.78
CA LEU A 233 -11.41 4.98 -27.59
C LEU A 233 -12.81 5.27 -28.16
N GLY A 234 -13.40 6.43 -27.87
CA GLY A 234 -14.74 6.81 -28.33
C GLY A 234 -15.89 6.04 -27.68
N LEU A 235 -15.68 5.54 -26.45
CA LEU A 235 -16.66 4.77 -25.69
C LEU A 235 -17.58 5.69 -24.88
N SER A 236 -18.89 5.44 -24.92
CA SER A 236 -19.89 6.23 -24.17
C SER A 236 -20.33 5.58 -22.86
N GLY A 237 -19.80 4.39 -22.56
CA GLY A 237 -20.07 3.63 -21.33
C GLY A 237 -19.47 2.24 -21.38
N PRO A 238 -19.80 1.36 -20.41
CA PRO A 238 -19.29 -0.01 -20.35
C PRO A 238 -19.62 -0.84 -21.59
N VAL A 239 -20.70 -0.52 -22.29
CA VAL A 239 -21.07 -1.14 -23.57
C VAL A 239 -21.39 -0.05 -24.58
N THR A 240 -20.67 -0.03 -25.70
CA THR A 240 -20.80 0.98 -26.76
C THR A 240 -20.96 0.29 -28.12
N ARG A 241 -21.83 0.83 -29.00
CA ARG A 241 -21.85 0.45 -30.43
C ARG A 241 -20.93 1.39 -31.20
N LEU A 242 -19.86 0.84 -31.78
CA LEU A 242 -18.84 1.61 -32.47
C LEU A 242 -18.40 0.87 -33.74
N GLY A 243 -18.42 1.55 -34.90
CA GLY A 243 -18.03 0.96 -36.18
C GLY A 243 -18.85 -0.28 -36.58
N GLY A 244 -20.14 -0.36 -36.19
CA GLY A 244 -20.99 -1.52 -36.43
C GLY A 244 -20.78 -2.70 -35.48
N ARG A 245 -19.80 -2.63 -34.57
CA ARG A 245 -19.45 -3.65 -33.59
C ARG A 245 -19.92 -3.26 -32.18
N THR A 246 -20.03 -4.25 -31.30
CA THR A 246 -20.27 -4.02 -29.86
C THR A 246 -18.94 -4.01 -29.14
N VAL A 247 -18.62 -2.94 -28.42
CA VAL A 247 -17.40 -2.81 -27.61
C VAL A 247 -17.78 -2.77 -26.13
N CYS A 248 -17.31 -3.75 -25.37
CA CYS A 248 -17.54 -3.91 -23.94
C CYS A 248 -16.25 -3.55 -23.20
N TYR A 249 -16.25 -2.53 -22.36
CA TYR A 249 -15.09 -2.08 -21.60
C TYR A 249 -15.29 -2.34 -20.11
N SER A 250 -14.47 -3.22 -19.54
CA SER A 250 -14.56 -3.62 -18.14
C SER A 250 -13.76 -2.69 -17.22
N ARG A 251 -13.98 -2.83 -15.90
CA ARG A 251 -13.10 -2.23 -14.89
C ARG A 251 -11.75 -2.95 -14.86
N PRO A 252 -10.68 -2.32 -14.34
CA PRO A 252 -9.38 -2.96 -14.22
C PRO A 252 -9.39 -4.29 -13.46
N VAL A 253 -8.52 -5.22 -13.87
CA VAL A 253 -8.38 -6.54 -13.22
C VAL A 253 -8.03 -6.42 -11.73
N GLY A 254 -7.17 -5.45 -11.36
CA GLY A 254 -6.67 -5.29 -10.00
C GLY A 254 -7.71 -4.85 -8.98
N THR A 255 -8.92 -4.50 -9.40
CA THR A 255 -10.02 -4.19 -8.48
C THR A 255 -11.04 -5.32 -8.35
N HIS A 256 -10.79 -6.47 -8.99
CA HIS A 256 -11.72 -7.60 -8.99
C HIS A 256 -11.53 -8.44 -7.71
N PRO A 257 -12.60 -8.84 -6.99
CA PRO A 257 -12.46 -9.61 -5.75
C PRO A 257 -11.63 -10.89 -5.87
N ALA A 258 -11.66 -11.57 -7.03
CA ALA A 258 -10.87 -12.79 -7.27
C ALA A 258 -9.34 -12.57 -7.22
N VAL A 259 -8.84 -11.33 -7.30
CA VAL A 259 -7.41 -11.05 -7.07
C VAL A 259 -7.00 -11.44 -5.65
N THR A 260 -7.90 -11.39 -4.67
CA THR A 260 -7.63 -11.90 -3.32
C THR A 260 -7.23 -13.37 -3.34
N GLU A 261 -7.91 -14.19 -4.14
CA GLU A 261 -7.57 -15.62 -4.27
C GLU A 261 -6.24 -15.82 -4.99
N VAL A 262 -5.93 -14.97 -5.98
CA VAL A 262 -4.61 -15.00 -6.64
C VAL A 262 -3.49 -14.68 -5.65
N VAL A 263 -3.70 -13.70 -4.76
CA VAL A 263 -2.75 -13.35 -3.69
C VAL A 263 -2.55 -14.52 -2.74
N LEU A 264 -3.62 -15.20 -2.31
CA LEU A 264 -3.52 -16.35 -1.40
C LEU A 264 -2.79 -17.53 -2.04
N ARG A 265 -3.15 -17.89 -3.28
CA ARG A 265 -2.46 -18.94 -4.05
C ARG A 265 -0.97 -18.63 -4.22
N LEU A 266 -0.64 -17.37 -4.54
CA LEU A 266 0.76 -16.95 -4.67
C LEU A 266 1.56 -17.14 -3.37
N VAL A 267 0.94 -16.89 -2.22
CA VAL A 267 1.57 -17.14 -0.91
C VAL A 267 1.71 -18.64 -0.64
N GLU A 268 0.73 -19.45 -1.01
CA GLU A 268 0.75 -20.91 -0.87
C GLU A 268 1.83 -21.53 -1.77
N ASP A 269 1.81 -21.26 -3.08
CA ASP A 269 2.77 -21.74 -4.08
C ASP A 269 4.22 -21.40 -3.68
N SER A 270 4.43 -20.22 -3.10
CA SER A 270 5.75 -19.78 -2.66
C SER A 270 6.20 -20.37 -1.32
N ALA A 271 5.28 -20.99 -0.56
CA ALA A 271 5.56 -21.68 0.69
C ALA A 271 5.88 -23.18 0.50
N GLU A 272 5.32 -23.83 -0.53
CA GLU A 272 5.44 -25.28 -0.79
C GLU A 272 6.84 -25.76 -1.21
N THR A 273 7.81 -24.86 -1.36
CA THR A 273 9.19 -25.19 -1.81
C THR A 273 10.17 -25.55 -0.69
N GLU A 274 9.78 -25.50 0.59
CA GLU A 274 10.54 -26.04 1.74
C GLU A 274 9.66 -26.32 2.98
N ASP A 275 10.00 -27.37 3.74
CA ASP A 275 9.26 -28.01 4.85
C ASP A 275 8.24 -27.12 5.60
N ALA A 276 6.99 -27.13 5.14
CA ALA A 276 5.84 -26.73 5.94
C ALA A 276 5.74 -27.55 7.25
N ALA A 277 6.37 -28.73 7.29
CA ALA A 277 6.46 -29.61 8.46
C ALA A 277 7.43 -29.12 9.57
N ALA A 278 8.32 -28.16 9.29
CA ALA A 278 9.28 -27.65 10.28
C ALA A 278 8.77 -26.43 11.08
N ARG A 279 7.62 -25.85 10.70
CA ARG A 279 7.00 -24.70 11.38
C ARG A 279 5.96 -25.17 12.39
N THR A 280 6.42 -25.84 13.45
CA THR A 280 5.56 -26.32 14.54
C THR A 280 5.39 -25.29 15.67
N ASP A 281 6.29 -24.32 15.78
CA ASP A 281 6.20 -23.25 16.78
C ASP A 281 5.66 -21.94 16.18
N PRO A 282 4.76 -21.23 16.90
CA PRO A 282 4.31 -19.90 16.50
C PRO A 282 5.50 -18.93 16.38
N ALA A 283 5.58 -18.16 15.30
CA ALA A 283 6.66 -17.19 15.15
C ALA A 283 6.62 -16.17 16.29
N PRO A 284 7.78 -15.81 16.88
CA PRO A 284 7.80 -14.90 18.00
C PRO A 284 7.29 -13.51 17.61
N ILE A 285 6.72 -12.80 18.59
CA ILE A 285 6.48 -11.36 18.49
C ILE A 285 7.84 -10.64 18.39
N HIS A 286 7.90 -9.58 17.58
CA HIS A 286 9.11 -8.77 17.47
C HIS A 286 9.35 -7.95 18.75
N PRO A 287 10.56 -7.99 19.36
CA PRO A 287 10.81 -7.38 20.66
C PRO A 287 10.57 -5.86 20.68
N ASP A 288 11.05 -5.13 19.67
CA ASP A 288 10.82 -3.67 19.61
C ASP A 288 9.34 -3.33 19.37
N TRP A 289 8.58 -4.23 18.72
CA TRP A 289 7.14 -4.03 18.58
C TRP A 289 6.48 -4.18 19.94
N GLN A 290 6.82 -5.23 20.69
CA GLN A 290 6.28 -5.47 22.03
C GLN A 290 6.61 -4.31 22.99
N ALA A 291 7.88 -3.91 23.08
CA ALA A 291 8.33 -2.86 23.97
C ALA A 291 7.69 -1.49 23.67
N ALA A 292 7.49 -1.17 22.38
CA ALA A 292 6.76 0.04 21.99
C ALA A 292 5.28 0.00 22.43
N GLY A 293 4.65 -1.17 22.38
CA GLY A 293 3.28 -1.37 22.87
C GLY A 293 3.17 -1.23 24.40
N GLU A 294 4.13 -1.77 25.14
CA GLU A 294 4.23 -1.60 26.60
C GLU A 294 4.42 -0.12 26.98
N THR A 295 5.26 0.61 26.21
CA THR A 295 5.45 2.06 26.37
C THR A 295 4.13 2.82 26.17
N LEU A 296 3.35 2.47 25.15
CA LEU A 296 2.03 3.07 24.92
C LEU A 296 1.07 2.78 26.09
N ALA A 297 1.00 1.53 26.55
CA ALA A 297 0.13 1.13 27.65
C ALA A 297 0.48 1.88 28.95
N GLN A 298 1.78 2.05 29.24
CA GLN A 298 2.24 2.83 30.39
C GLN A 298 1.87 4.32 30.26
N ALA A 299 2.04 4.91 29.07
CA ALA A 299 1.67 6.30 28.82
C ALA A 299 0.16 6.54 28.99
N LEU A 300 -0.66 5.59 28.57
CA LEU A 300 -2.12 5.69 28.66
C LEU A 300 -2.68 5.46 30.08
N THR A 301 -1.96 4.73 30.94
CA THR A 301 -2.40 4.45 32.32
C THR A 301 -1.92 5.47 33.35
N SER A 302 -0.91 6.29 33.01
CA SER A 302 -0.28 7.24 33.93
C SER A 302 -0.88 8.64 33.93
N GLY A 303 -1.87 8.94 33.08
CA GLY A 303 -2.41 10.29 32.93
C GLY A 303 -3.89 10.35 32.52
N SER A 304 -4.43 11.56 32.38
CA SER A 304 -5.80 11.83 31.94
C SER A 304 -6.02 11.67 30.42
N GLY A 305 -4.97 11.29 29.69
CA GLY A 305 -4.96 11.11 28.25
C GLY A 305 -3.54 11.25 27.69
N LEU A 306 -3.35 10.82 26.44
CA LEU A 306 -2.11 10.92 25.68
C LEU A 306 -2.34 11.78 24.44
N ARG A 307 -1.46 12.76 24.22
CA ARG A 307 -1.42 13.55 22.99
C ARG A 307 -0.29 13.08 22.10
N VAL A 308 -0.61 12.77 20.85
CA VAL A 308 0.35 12.39 19.81
C VAL A 308 0.08 13.27 18.60
N GLY A 309 0.90 14.30 18.38
CA GLY A 309 0.65 15.24 17.29
C GLY A 309 -0.69 15.97 17.48
N GLU A 310 -1.60 15.85 16.50
CA GLU A 310 -2.95 16.41 16.54
C GLU A 310 -3.99 15.43 17.12
N LEU A 311 -3.58 14.22 17.50
CA LEU A 311 -4.47 13.19 18.05
C LEU A 311 -4.47 13.26 19.58
N HIS A 312 -5.65 13.16 20.17
CA HIS A 312 -5.84 13.00 21.61
C HIS A 312 -6.51 11.65 21.90
N ILE A 313 -5.88 10.87 22.77
CA ILE A 313 -6.33 9.56 23.22
C ILE A 313 -6.68 9.67 24.70
N THR A 314 -7.94 9.43 25.05
CA THR A 314 -8.46 9.58 26.42
C THR A 314 -9.04 8.27 26.91
N PRO A 315 -8.80 7.85 28.16
CA PRO A 315 -9.41 6.64 28.72
C PRO A 315 -10.93 6.81 28.87
N LEU A 316 -11.67 5.74 28.62
CA LEU A 316 -13.12 5.68 28.83
C LEU A 316 -13.46 5.10 30.22
N PRO A 317 -14.52 5.58 30.90
CA PRO A 317 -14.93 5.05 32.22
C PRO A 317 -15.23 3.54 32.23
N GLU A 318 -15.83 3.04 31.16
CA GLU A 318 -16.18 1.63 30.93
C GLU A 318 -14.99 0.75 30.52
N GLY A 319 -13.79 1.34 30.42
CA GLY A 319 -12.60 0.70 29.86
C GLY A 319 -12.43 0.99 28.37
N GLY A 320 -11.19 0.87 27.89
CA GLY A 320 -10.83 1.26 26.52
C GLY A 320 -10.52 2.75 26.37
N PHE A 321 -10.52 3.23 25.13
CA PHE A 321 -10.01 4.55 24.77
C PHE A 321 -10.88 5.22 23.72
N HIS A 322 -10.97 6.54 23.86
CA HIS A 322 -11.58 7.46 22.91
C HIS A 322 -10.49 8.26 22.20
N LEU A 323 -10.49 8.22 20.88
CA LEU A 323 -9.55 8.92 20.00
C LEU A 323 -10.29 10.00 19.23
N CYS A 324 -9.75 11.22 19.19
CA CYS A 324 -10.27 12.33 18.39
C CYS A 324 -9.17 13.34 18.08
N HIS A 325 -9.45 14.32 17.22
CA HIS A 325 -8.57 15.47 17.07
C HIS A 325 -8.44 16.23 18.40
N GLN A 326 -7.25 16.73 18.76
CA GLN A 326 -6.99 17.39 20.04
C GLN A 326 -7.90 18.60 20.29
N ASP A 327 -8.22 19.35 19.24
CA ASP A 327 -9.11 20.52 19.31
C ASP A 327 -10.61 20.14 19.44
N ASP A 328 -10.95 18.87 19.23
CA ASP A 328 -12.29 18.33 19.46
C ASP A 328 -12.44 17.68 20.85
N ALA A 329 -11.39 17.72 21.68
CA ALA A 329 -11.44 17.15 23.02
C ALA A 329 -12.55 17.79 23.86
N GLY A 330 -13.50 16.97 24.33
CA GLY A 330 -14.66 17.43 25.10
C GLY A 330 -15.80 18.05 24.26
N ARG A 331 -15.68 18.07 22.94
CA ARG A 331 -16.72 18.55 22.03
C ARG A 331 -17.82 17.49 21.85
N ALA A 332 -19.08 17.92 21.89
CA ALA A 332 -20.23 17.08 21.56
C ALA A 332 -20.52 17.04 20.04
N GLY A 333 -21.22 16.00 19.58
CA GLY A 333 -21.68 15.90 18.18
C GLY A 333 -20.60 15.45 17.18
N LEU A 334 -19.53 14.82 17.66
CA LEU A 334 -18.53 14.19 16.80
C LEU A 334 -19.12 12.93 16.12
N ARG A 335 -18.68 12.65 14.89
CA ARG A 335 -19.08 11.45 14.16
C ARG A 335 -18.27 10.24 14.62
N ALA A 336 -18.96 9.18 15.02
CA ALA A 336 -18.31 7.90 15.30
C ALA A 336 -17.73 7.29 14.00
N VAL A 337 -16.46 6.89 14.06
CA VAL A 337 -15.74 6.22 12.97
C VAL A 337 -15.23 4.88 13.49
N PRO A 338 -15.69 3.75 12.92
CA PRO A 338 -15.18 2.43 13.28
C PRO A 338 -13.70 2.27 13.00
N LEU A 339 -13.01 1.42 13.76
CA LEU A 339 -11.57 1.17 13.60
C LEU A 339 -11.20 0.77 12.16
N GLN A 340 -12.00 -0.08 11.52
CA GLN A 340 -11.74 -0.53 10.15
C GLN A 340 -11.78 0.60 9.11
N ASP A 341 -12.53 1.66 9.38
CA ASP A 341 -12.68 2.81 8.48
C ASP A 341 -11.74 3.96 8.85
N LEU A 342 -11.13 3.92 10.05
CA LEU A 342 -10.38 5.02 10.63
C LEU A 342 -9.20 5.47 9.75
N SER A 343 -8.48 4.52 9.14
CA SER A 343 -7.36 4.82 8.24
C SER A 343 -7.83 5.55 6.97
N ALA A 344 -8.93 5.09 6.37
CA ALA A 344 -9.51 5.70 5.18
C ALA A 344 -10.10 7.09 5.49
N TRP A 345 -10.76 7.22 6.64
CA TRP A 345 -11.31 8.49 7.13
C TRP A 345 -10.21 9.52 7.36
N THR A 346 -9.21 9.19 8.17
CA THR A 346 -8.12 10.11 8.51
C THR A 346 -7.06 10.23 7.40
N GLY A 347 -7.25 9.54 6.27
CA GLY A 347 -6.42 9.66 5.06
C GLY A 347 -6.78 10.82 4.15
N ARG A 348 -7.77 11.62 4.57
CA ARG A 348 -8.18 12.86 3.91
C ARG A 348 -8.21 13.99 4.93
N SER A 349 -7.95 15.24 4.49
CA SER A 349 -8.10 16.43 5.33
C SER A 349 -9.57 16.85 5.44
N ASP A 350 -9.85 17.92 6.21
CA ASP A 350 -11.19 18.53 6.30
C ASP A 350 -11.71 18.98 4.92
N GLU A 351 -10.82 19.39 4.01
CA GLU A 351 -11.14 19.77 2.63
C GLU A 351 -11.30 18.57 1.69
N GLY A 352 -11.11 17.34 2.18
CA GLY A 352 -11.18 16.12 1.38
C GLY A 352 -9.90 15.79 0.59
N HIS A 353 -8.85 16.60 0.72
CA HIS A 353 -7.56 16.36 0.07
C HIS A 353 -6.88 15.11 0.63
N HIS A 354 -6.18 14.37 -0.22
CA HIS A 354 -5.44 13.18 0.20
C HIS A 354 -4.28 13.55 1.15
N ARG A 355 -4.08 12.73 2.20
CA ARG A 355 -2.99 12.86 3.18
C ARG A 355 -1.96 11.73 3.01
N PRO A 356 -1.03 11.81 2.03
CA PRO A 356 -0.05 10.76 1.79
C PRO A 356 1.00 10.67 2.91
N ILE A 357 1.29 11.80 3.57
CA ILE A 357 2.11 11.87 4.78
C ILE A 357 1.17 12.18 5.94
N ARG A 358 0.93 11.17 6.78
CA ARG A 358 -0.10 11.18 7.82
C ARG A 358 0.24 12.11 8.96
N THR A 359 1.49 12.51 9.10
CA THR A 359 1.95 13.51 10.08
C THR A 359 1.92 14.95 9.56
N GLY A 360 1.34 15.23 8.39
CA GLY A 360 0.98 16.60 8.02
C GLY A 360 -0.08 17.17 8.98
N ARG A 361 0.03 18.47 9.31
CA ARG A 361 -0.88 19.23 10.18
C ARG A 361 -2.24 19.50 9.53
N THR A 362 -2.92 18.42 9.18
CA THR A 362 -4.13 18.38 8.37
C THR A 362 -5.03 17.22 8.78
N LEU A 363 -4.85 16.69 10.00
CA LEU A 363 -5.74 15.65 10.52
C LEU A 363 -7.18 16.20 10.56
N PRO A 364 -8.16 15.51 9.96
CA PRO A 364 -9.52 16.04 9.93
C PRO A 364 -10.11 16.11 11.34
N ARG A 365 -11.07 17.01 11.53
CA ARG A 365 -11.83 17.21 12.76
C ARG A 365 -13.23 16.60 12.67
N GLY A 366 -14.00 16.68 13.74
CA GLY A 366 -15.41 16.29 13.77
C GLY A 366 -15.64 14.77 13.85
N TRP A 367 -14.63 13.99 14.22
CA TRP A 367 -14.74 12.53 14.35
C TRP A 367 -14.25 12.04 15.71
N PHE A 368 -14.70 10.85 16.08
CA PHE A 368 -14.11 10.08 17.15
C PHE A 368 -14.11 8.58 16.85
N ALA A 369 -13.19 7.85 17.48
CA ALA A 369 -13.20 6.39 17.53
C ALA A 369 -13.14 5.93 18.98
N ALA A 370 -14.08 5.07 19.39
CA ALA A 370 -14.04 4.36 20.65
C ALA A 370 -13.51 2.95 20.40
N VAL A 371 -12.45 2.57 21.09
CA VAL A 371 -11.74 1.31 20.87
C VAL A 371 -11.39 0.63 22.19
N SER A 372 -11.28 -0.69 22.19
CA SER A 372 -10.81 -1.43 23.36
C SER A 372 -9.33 -1.15 23.65
N ALA A 373 -8.86 -1.56 24.83
CA ALA A 373 -7.44 -1.48 25.17
C ALA A 373 -6.54 -2.28 24.21
N ALA A 374 -7.04 -3.39 23.66
CA ALA A 374 -6.32 -4.19 22.66
C ALA A 374 -6.19 -3.49 21.30
N GLU A 375 -7.14 -2.60 20.98
CA GLU A 375 -7.25 -1.94 19.68
C GLU A 375 -6.58 -0.57 19.62
N VAL A 376 -6.25 0.04 20.76
CA VAL A 376 -5.71 1.42 20.82
C VAL A 376 -4.46 1.60 19.98
N ARG A 377 -3.59 0.58 19.90
CA ARG A 377 -2.40 0.61 19.06
C ARG A 377 -2.76 0.59 17.58
N ALA A 378 -3.69 -0.28 17.17
CA ALA A 378 -4.16 -0.34 15.79
C ALA A 378 -4.85 0.98 15.39
N ALA A 379 -5.60 1.60 16.30
CA ALA A 379 -6.21 2.90 16.09
C ALA A 379 -5.15 4.01 15.93
N LEU A 380 -4.10 4.00 16.76
CA LEU A 380 -2.96 4.91 16.61
C LEU A 380 -2.23 4.69 15.27
N HIS A 381 -2.01 3.44 14.85
CA HIS A 381 -1.40 3.12 13.56
C HIS A 381 -2.25 3.57 12.37
N ALA A 382 -3.58 3.46 12.48
CA ALA A 382 -4.51 3.92 11.46
C ALA A 382 -4.43 5.44 11.26
N VAL A 383 -4.17 6.22 12.32
CA VAL A 383 -4.02 7.68 12.25
C VAL A 383 -2.59 8.07 11.87
N TYR A 384 -1.59 7.55 12.58
CA TYR A 384 -0.17 7.88 12.46
C TYR A 384 0.70 6.61 12.38
N PRO A 385 0.92 6.07 11.17
CA PRO A 385 1.76 4.88 10.98
C PRO A 385 3.18 5.05 11.52
N ALA A 386 3.62 4.05 12.28
CA ALA A 386 4.96 3.86 12.83
C ALA A 386 5.47 4.95 13.78
N VAL A 387 4.64 5.93 14.14
CA VAL A 387 5.05 7.02 15.04
C VAL A 387 5.44 6.49 16.42
N LEU A 388 4.68 5.54 16.95
CA LEU A 388 4.95 4.92 18.25
C LEU A 388 6.30 4.20 18.26
N GLU A 389 6.54 3.36 17.25
CA GLU A 389 7.75 2.55 17.16
C GLU A 389 8.98 3.42 16.91
N GLN A 390 8.85 4.47 16.11
CA GLN A 390 9.93 5.44 15.89
C GLN A 390 10.24 6.25 17.15
N ALA A 391 9.22 6.68 17.89
CA ALA A 391 9.38 7.36 19.19
C ALA A 391 10.12 6.47 20.19
N HIS A 392 9.69 5.21 20.32
CA HIS A 392 10.33 4.23 21.20
C HIS A 392 11.81 4.03 20.83
N LEU A 393 12.12 3.74 19.56
CA LEU A 393 13.51 3.55 19.11
C LEU A 393 14.37 4.81 19.32
N TRP A 394 13.80 6.00 19.15
CA TRP A 394 14.50 7.26 19.38
C TRP A 394 14.89 7.42 20.85
N GLN A 395 13.95 7.17 21.76
CA GLN A 395 14.20 7.25 23.21
C GLN A 395 15.28 6.25 23.67
N GLN A 396 15.40 5.11 22.99
CA GLN A 396 16.45 4.12 23.25
C GLN A 396 17.79 4.45 22.56
N GLY A 397 17.88 5.55 21.81
CA GLY A 397 19.07 5.89 21.01
C GLY A 397 19.36 4.91 19.87
N ARG A 398 18.34 4.16 19.43
CA ARG A 398 18.44 3.06 18.45
C ARG A 398 17.74 3.35 17.12
N LEU A 399 17.10 4.50 16.96
CA LEU A 399 16.43 4.88 15.72
C LEU A 399 17.46 5.14 14.61
N PRO A 400 17.49 4.35 13.52
CA PRO A 400 18.37 4.63 12.40
C PRO A 400 17.96 5.94 11.73
N VAL A 401 18.92 6.84 11.51
CA VAL A 401 18.72 8.11 10.81
C VAL A 401 19.44 8.05 9.47
N THR A 402 18.73 8.30 8.39
CA THR A 402 19.27 8.27 7.03
C THR A 402 19.37 9.70 6.49
N PRO A 403 20.60 10.22 6.29
CA PRO A 403 20.79 11.58 5.82
C PRO A 403 20.38 11.72 4.36
N TRP A 404 20.04 12.96 3.96
CA TRP A 404 19.57 13.25 2.60
C TRP A 404 20.42 12.66 1.47
N PRO A 405 21.77 12.75 1.46
CA PRO A 405 22.58 12.21 0.37
C PRO A 405 22.35 10.71 0.13
N GLU A 406 22.10 9.94 1.20
CA GLU A 406 21.83 8.51 1.09
C GLU A 406 20.44 8.26 0.51
N THR A 407 19.42 8.97 0.99
CA THR A 407 18.07 8.93 0.41
C THR A 407 18.09 9.28 -1.07
N ALA A 408 18.80 10.36 -1.43
CA ALA A 408 18.91 10.86 -2.80
C ALA A 408 19.62 9.86 -3.71
N THR A 409 20.69 9.22 -3.25
CA THR A 409 21.46 8.22 -4.01
C THR A 409 20.59 7.02 -4.43
N ARG A 410 19.63 6.63 -3.59
CA ARG A 410 18.68 5.53 -3.90
C ARG A 410 17.67 5.91 -5.00
N GLN A 411 17.42 7.20 -5.25
CA GLN A 411 16.40 7.61 -6.21
C GLN A 411 16.84 7.34 -7.65
N SER A 412 15.93 6.89 -8.50
CA SER A 412 16.21 6.50 -9.89
C SER A 412 15.16 7.03 -10.86
N GLY A 413 15.34 6.79 -12.17
CA GLY A 413 14.43 7.27 -13.22
C GLY A 413 14.23 8.78 -13.15
N ARG A 414 12.97 9.23 -13.16
CA ARG A 414 12.63 10.66 -13.08
C ARG A 414 13.13 11.36 -11.80
N TYR A 415 13.38 10.59 -10.73
CA TYR A 415 13.86 11.12 -9.46
C TYR A 415 15.39 11.09 -9.33
N ALA A 416 16.12 10.46 -10.26
CA ALA A 416 17.59 10.40 -10.21
C ALA A 416 18.26 11.79 -10.18
N ARG A 417 17.57 12.83 -10.67
CA ARG A 417 18.05 14.21 -10.67
C ARG A 417 18.25 14.77 -9.26
N VAL A 418 17.50 14.32 -8.26
CA VAL A 418 17.62 14.82 -6.87
C VAL A 418 18.98 14.49 -6.24
N ARG A 419 19.72 13.52 -6.79
CA ARG A 419 21.12 13.22 -6.43
C ARG A 419 22.06 14.41 -6.61
N ARG A 420 21.68 15.36 -7.49
CA ARG A 420 22.44 16.55 -7.84
C ARG A 420 21.81 17.83 -7.28
N ALA A 421 20.74 17.72 -6.47
CA ALA A 421 20.10 18.88 -5.89
C ALA A 421 21.08 19.56 -4.90
N PRO A 422 21.35 20.86 -5.05
CA PRO A 422 22.24 21.57 -4.15
C PRO A 422 21.56 21.78 -2.79
N PRO A 423 22.34 21.95 -1.70
CA PRO A 423 21.80 22.04 -0.35
C PRO A 423 20.73 23.10 -0.15
N GLU A 424 20.83 24.25 -0.83
CA GLU A 424 19.84 25.33 -0.75
C GLU A 424 18.47 24.92 -1.30
N GLN A 425 18.41 24.12 -2.35
CA GLN A 425 17.14 23.63 -2.90
C GLN A 425 16.50 22.58 -1.98
N VAL A 426 17.33 21.73 -1.34
CA VAL A 426 16.85 20.77 -0.35
C VAL A 426 16.33 21.52 0.88
N ALA A 427 17.02 22.58 1.32
CA ALA A 427 16.59 23.42 2.41
C ALA A 427 15.29 24.19 2.09
N GLN A 428 15.15 24.71 0.87
CA GLN A 428 13.91 25.34 0.40
C GLN A 428 12.76 24.32 0.40
N ALA A 429 12.97 23.14 -0.19
CA ALA A 429 11.96 22.09 -0.23
C ALA A 429 11.50 21.67 1.18
N ARG A 430 12.46 21.58 2.11
CA ARG A 430 12.20 21.30 3.52
C ARG A 430 11.39 22.44 4.16
N HIS A 431 11.74 23.69 3.90
CA HIS A 431 10.98 24.83 4.43
C HIS A 431 9.51 24.81 3.93
N ASP A 432 9.31 24.60 2.64
CA ASP A 432 7.99 24.59 2.01
C ASP A 432 7.09 23.46 2.54
N LEU A 433 7.64 22.25 2.70
CA LEU A 433 6.85 21.07 3.05
C LEU A 433 6.88 20.72 4.54
N CYS A 434 8.07 20.73 5.16
CA CYS A 434 8.23 20.20 6.51
C CYS A 434 7.71 21.18 7.58
N SER A 435 7.55 22.47 7.27
CA SER A 435 6.90 23.45 8.16
C SER A 435 5.45 23.06 8.50
N GLY A 436 4.75 22.41 7.55
CA GLY A 436 3.42 21.85 7.74
C GLY A 436 3.39 20.43 8.32
N CYS A 437 4.55 19.86 8.71
CA CYS A 437 4.65 18.52 9.27
C CYS A 437 4.80 18.57 10.79
N LEU A 438 4.21 17.60 11.48
CA LEU A 438 4.35 17.41 12.93
C LEU A 438 5.71 16.82 13.31
N ARG A 439 6.42 16.21 12.36
CA ARG A 439 7.67 15.51 12.65
C ARG A 439 8.89 16.43 12.62
N THR A 440 9.87 16.13 13.46
CA THR A 440 11.19 16.79 13.48
C THR A 440 12.17 16.06 12.56
N PRO A 441 12.74 16.70 11.51
CA PRO A 441 13.64 16.07 10.54
C PRO A 441 15.03 15.80 11.13
N LEU A 442 15.18 14.67 11.82
CA LEU A 442 16.46 14.19 12.34
C LEU A 442 17.51 14.00 11.25
N TRP A 443 17.08 13.58 10.05
CA TRP A 443 17.96 13.43 8.87
C TRP A 443 18.60 14.75 8.42
N ALA A 444 18.05 15.88 8.86
CA ALA A 444 18.55 17.23 8.61
C ALA A 444 19.27 17.83 9.84
N GLY A 445 19.52 17.04 10.88
CA GLY A 445 20.24 17.46 12.09
C GLY A 445 19.40 18.26 13.09
N GLU A 446 18.07 18.25 12.98
CA GLU A 446 17.19 18.98 13.90
C GLU A 446 16.89 18.14 15.16
N PRO A 447 17.10 18.67 16.38
CA PRO A 447 16.75 17.95 17.60
C PRO A 447 15.23 18.04 17.89
N PRO A 448 14.59 16.95 18.34
CA PRO A 448 13.18 17.00 18.74
C PRO A 448 12.98 17.82 20.01
N ALA A 449 11.81 18.43 20.17
CA ALA A 449 11.45 19.17 21.37
C ALA A 449 11.37 18.23 22.59
N ALA A 450 11.81 18.70 23.76
CA ALA A 450 11.93 17.89 24.98
C ALA A 450 10.58 17.59 25.67
N ASP A 451 9.59 18.46 25.54
CA ASP A 451 8.39 18.48 26.40
C ASP A 451 7.13 17.85 25.76
N ALA A 452 7.27 17.14 24.63
CA ALA A 452 6.16 16.53 23.91
C ALA A 452 6.47 15.07 23.51
N PHE A 453 5.42 14.31 23.18
CA PHE A 453 5.59 13.00 22.56
C PHE A 453 6.48 13.14 21.32
N PRO A 454 7.63 12.44 21.23
CA PRO A 454 8.58 12.70 20.18
C PRO A 454 8.06 12.18 18.84
N LEU A 455 8.12 13.03 17.82
CA LEU A 455 7.72 12.71 16.45
C LEU A 455 8.94 12.78 15.52
N PRO A 456 9.92 11.87 15.66
CA PRO A 456 11.12 11.93 14.85
C PRO A 456 10.81 11.61 13.38
N CYS A 457 11.43 12.34 12.46
CA CYS A 457 11.51 12.03 11.04
C CYS A 457 12.95 11.54 10.78
N PRO A 458 13.20 10.22 10.80
CA PRO A 458 14.54 9.66 10.62
C PRO A 458 15.06 9.78 9.19
N GLU A 459 14.18 10.05 8.23
CA GLU A 459 14.53 10.09 6.82
C GLU A 459 13.56 10.96 6.00
N ALA A 460 14.07 11.62 4.96
CA ALA A 460 13.28 12.36 3.99
C ALA A 460 12.19 11.49 3.33
N CYS A 461 10.94 11.94 3.40
CA CYS A 461 9.80 11.22 2.83
C CYS A 461 9.73 11.35 1.29
N THR A 462 8.93 10.50 0.65
CA THR A 462 8.79 10.50 -0.81
C THR A 462 8.15 11.79 -1.34
N LEU A 463 7.32 12.48 -0.55
CA LEU A 463 6.76 13.78 -0.90
C LEU A 463 7.86 14.86 -0.98
N LEU A 464 8.79 14.88 -0.02
CA LEU A 464 9.94 15.78 -0.05
C LEU A 464 10.85 15.50 -1.24
N VAL A 465 11.12 14.22 -1.55
CA VAL A 465 11.88 13.83 -2.75
C VAL A 465 11.21 14.34 -4.03
N SER A 466 9.88 14.23 -4.13
CA SER A 466 9.11 14.76 -5.27
C SER A 466 9.23 16.27 -5.41
N HIS A 467 9.15 17.00 -4.30
CA HIS A 467 9.21 18.48 -4.30
C HIS A 467 10.62 18.99 -4.61
N VAL A 468 11.68 18.36 -4.06
CA VAL A 468 13.07 18.66 -4.46
C VAL A 468 13.26 18.46 -5.96
N ARG A 469 12.68 17.39 -6.54
CA ARG A 469 12.73 17.15 -8.00
C ARG A 469 12.03 18.26 -8.79
N GLN A 470 10.87 18.74 -8.32
CA GLN A 470 10.10 19.81 -8.97
C GLN A 470 10.89 21.13 -8.97
N LEU A 471 11.39 21.55 -7.80
CA LEU A 471 12.24 22.73 -7.66
C LEU A 471 13.49 22.64 -8.54
N PHE A 472 14.15 21.47 -8.58
CA PHE A 472 15.33 21.26 -9.42
C PHE A 472 15.01 21.35 -10.93
N SER A 473 13.81 20.94 -11.34
CA SER A 473 13.42 20.89 -12.75
C SER A 473 12.80 22.21 -13.25
N GLY A 474 12.60 23.21 -12.38
CA GLY A 474 11.85 24.42 -12.72
C GLY A 474 10.36 24.16 -13.00
N GLU A 475 9.86 22.97 -12.67
CA GLU A 475 8.44 22.65 -12.71
C GLU A 475 7.80 23.35 -11.49
N ILE A 476 7.10 24.47 -11.71
CA ILE A 476 6.32 25.12 -10.64
C ILE A 476 5.30 24.10 -10.13
N ALA A 477 5.30 23.84 -8.82
CA ALA A 477 4.32 22.98 -8.19
C ALA A 477 2.92 23.63 -8.33
N HIS A 478 2.03 23.00 -9.11
CA HIS A 478 0.59 23.24 -8.92
C HIS A 478 0.21 22.55 -7.62
N ALA A 479 -0.14 23.38 -6.63
CA ALA A 479 -0.61 22.98 -5.30
C ALA A 479 -1.95 22.24 -5.39
#